data_AF-A0A1E1J876-F1
#
_entry.id   AF-A0A1E1J876-F1
#
_cell.length_a   1.000
_cell.length_b   1.000
_cell.length_c   1.000
_cell.angle_alpha   90.00
_cell.angle_beta   90.00
_cell.angle_gamma   90.00
#
_symmetry.space_group_name_H-M   'P 1'
#
loop_
_entity.id
_entity.type
_entity.pdbx_description
1 polymer ?
#
loop_
_entity_poly.entity_id
_entity_poly.type
_entity_poly.pdbx_seq_one_letter_code
_entity_poly.pdbx_strand_id
1 'polypeptide(L)'
;MNPLMPPPPRLQRTATADFSLSDLVLFLQLYDSANMEDGKLLVQVMNEVRRQLFALAETAARTTTGEGDLEAERGGVKGVLQTPSASPLPFPAMLYTMSSLGIVEEAVLDVVTSCALRDGTHGKLGLLYSQLHHYSVKELLQLLIALQRFGHQQQPTTKALTKALRASLYDTSTTASRFHRRAGAFKKALAARRQTPPPGEGRVNAAEVDDDTGGVIAMMAADEELGSLAFGLECPLFLLLEALTTTATTVHRRADVVTFLSDLIAVTAAAELTTAVQESRGLPVPAGPKEVTKEAQEFLFAVSHQLLRAAKLTEAMNLPQILLSEVFAWSTTLSGRGVIVDGGEDSAVPSDRVVYYDHVTADLIKASSAE
;
A
#
# COMPACT_ATOMS: atom_id res chain seq x y z
N MET A 1 40.20 -47.17 48.78
CA MET A 1 38.78 -46.85 48.52
C MET A 1 38.62 -45.35 48.62
N ASN A 2 38.50 -44.66 47.48
CA ASN A 2 38.06 -43.27 47.39
C ASN A 2 36.76 -43.27 46.57
N PRO A 3 35.67 -42.65 47.03
CA PRO A 3 34.47 -42.54 46.22
C PRO A 3 34.70 -41.53 45.10
N LEU A 4 34.53 -41.97 43.85
CA LEU A 4 34.52 -41.07 42.69
C LEU A 4 33.36 -40.08 42.86
N MET A 5 33.68 -38.78 42.85
CA MET A 5 32.70 -37.72 42.65
C MET A 5 31.93 -37.95 41.34
N PRO A 6 30.62 -37.69 41.29
CA PRO A 6 29.90 -37.61 40.04
C PRO A 6 30.45 -36.44 39.21
N PRO A 7 30.51 -36.56 37.88
CA PRO A 7 30.93 -35.47 37.01
C PRO A 7 30.01 -34.26 37.20
N PRO A 8 30.51 -33.02 37.04
CA PRO A 8 29.68 -31.83 37.15
C PRO A 8 28.54 -31.90 36.11
N PRO A 9 27.36 -31.32 36.42
CA PRO A 9 26.26 -31.28 35.47
C PRO A 9 26.75 -30.58 34.20
N ARG A 10 26.73 -31.32 33.09
CA ARG A 10 26.83 -30.70 31.77
C ARG A 10 25.71 -29.68 31.72
N LEU A 11 26.07 -28.40 31.63
CA LEU A 11 25.17 -27.36 31.18
C LEU A 11 24.64 -27.84 29.82
N GLN A 12 23.47 -28.45 29.82
CA GLN A 12 22.67 -28.62 28.63
C GLN A 12 22.39 -27.19 28.19
N ARG A 13 23.21 -26.68 27.27
CA ARG A 13 22.77 -25.65 26.34
C ARG A 13 21.60 -26.27 25.60
N THR A 14 20.39 -26.10 26.13
CA THR A 14 19.21 -26.06 25.28
C THR A 14 19.55 -24.99 24.26
N ALA A 15 19.77 -25.40 23.01
CA ALA A 15 19.88 -24.46 21.91
C ALA A 15 18.58 -23.65 21.96
N THR A 16 18.65 -22.41 22.46
CA THR A 16 17.57 -21.45 22.27
C THR A 16 17.52 -21.28 20.76
N ALA A 17 16.45 -21.79 20.15
CA ALA A 17 16.17 -21.47 18.77
C ALA A 17 15.81 -19.98 18.76
N ASP A 18 16.84 -19.14 18.62
CA ASP A 18 16.66 -17.69 18.56
C ASP A 18 15.99 -17.40 17.21
N PHE A 19 14.69 -17.07 17.25
CA PHE A 19 13.93 -16.66 16.08
C PHE A 19 14.54 -15.39 15.49
N SER A 20 14.68 -15.32 14.17
CA SER A 20 15.12 -14.09 13.51
C SER A 20 14.02 -13.03 13.55
N LEU A 21 14.38 -11.75 13.35
CA LEU A 21 13.40 -10.67 13.25
C LEU A 21 12.33 -10.96 12.18
N SER A 22 12.72 -11.58 11.07
CA SER A 22 11.77 -11.99 10.02
C SER A 22 10.78 -13.05 10.51
N ASP A 23 11.25 -14.04 11.30
CA ASP A 23 10.38 -15.06 11.88
C ASP A 23 9.37 -14.45 12.86
N LEU A 24 9.81 -13.49 13.70
CA LEU A 24 8.93 -12.77 14.62
C LEU A 24 7.86 -11.96 13.89
N VAL A 25 8.20 -11.33 12.77
CA VAL A 25 7.24 -10.61 11.93
C VAL A 25 6.24 -11.56 11.28
N LEU A 26 6.68 -12.74 10.82
CA LEU A 26 5.78 -13.78 10.33
C LEU A 26 4.82 -14.24 11.43
N PHE A 27 5.29 -14.41 12.67
CA PHE A 27 4.40 -14.72 13.80
C PHE A 27 3.38 -13.61 14.06
N LEU A 28 3.76 -12.33 13.98
CA LEU A 28 2.82 -11.21 14.10
C LEU A 28 1.77 -11.22 12.99
N GLN A 29 2.17 -11.50 11.74
CA GLN A 29 1.23 -11.58 10.61
C GLN A 29 0.26 -12.76 10.75
N LEU A 30 0.75 -13.91 11.24
CA LEU A 30 -0.10 -15.05 11.56
C LEU A 30 -1.05 -14.73 12.72
N TYR A 31 -0.59 -14.02 13.73
CA TYR A 31 -1.42 -13.56 14.84
C TYR A 31 -2.58 -12.67 14.35
N ASP A 32 -2.29 -11.69 13.50
CA ASP A 32 -3.27 -10.78 12.90
C ASP A 32 -4.25 -11.54 11.98
N SER A 33 -3.73 -12.32 11.03
CA SER A 33 -4.56 -13.07 10.08
C SER A 33 -5.45 -14.14 10.70
N ALA A 34 -5.01 -14.78 11.78
CA ALA A 34 -5.82 -15.75 12.53
C ALA A 34 -6.76 -15.08 13.56
N ASN A 35 -6.76 -13.74 13.64
CA ASN A 35 -7.53 -12.94 14.60
C ASN A 35 -7.36 -13.47 16.03
N MET A 36 -6.11 -13.70 16.43
CA MET A 36 -5.79 -14.24 17.74
C MET A 36 -6.01 -13.20 18.85
N GLU A 37 -6.59 -13.62 19.97
CA GLU A 37 -6.84 -12.74 21.13
C GLU A 37 -5.87 -13.01 22.31
N ASP A 38 -4.78 -13.75 22.07
CA ASP A 38 -3.79 -14.05 23.12
C ASP A 38 -2.86 -12.86 23.34
N GLY A 39 -3.23 -11.97 24.26
CA GLY A 39 -2.41 -10.80 24.61
C GLY A 39 -1.05 -11.16 25.22
N LYS A 40 -0.90 -12.33 25.86
CA LYS A 40 0.39 -12.71 26.46
C LYS A 40 1.39 -13.10 25.38
N LEU A 41 0.95 -13.86 24.38
CA LEU A 41 1.77 -14.20 23.23
C LEU A 41 2.21 -12.93 22.49
N LEU A 42 1.27 -12.01 22.25
CA LEU A 42 1.57 -10.74 21.57
C LEU A 42 2.64 -9.93 22.31
N VAL A 43 2.52 -9.79 23.63
CA VAL A 43 3.52 -9.09 24.45
C VAL A 43 4.90 -9.78 24.39
N GLN A 44 4.94 -11.11 24.40
CA GLN A 44 6.20 -11.86 24.30
C GLN A 44 6.88 -11.63 22.95
N VAL A 45 6.11 -11.71 21.85
CA VAL A 45 6.62 -11.47 20.50
C VAL A 45 7.12 -10.03 20.37
N MET A 46 6.34 -9.04 20.83
CA MET A 46 6.73 -7.62 20.76
C MET A 46 7.97 -7.30 21.60
N ASN A 47 8.13 -7.90 22.78
CA ASN A 47 9.34 -7.73 23.59
C ASN A 47 10.58 -8.27 22.87
N GLU A 48 10.44 -9.40 22.18
CA GLU A 48 11.54 -10.01 21.43
C GLU A 48 11.88 -9.20 20.17
N VAL A 49 10.87 -8.68 19.46
CA VAL A 49 11.05 -7.70 18.36
C VAL A 49 11.83 -6.48 18.86
N ARG A 50 11.40 -5.89 19.99
CA ARG A 50 12.08 -4.74 20.58
C ARG A 50 13.53 -5.05 20.91
N ARG A 51 13.80 -6.18 21.57
CA ARG A 51 15.17 -6.60 21.93
C ARG A 51 16.07 -6.67 20.69
N GLN A 52 15.59 -7.26 19.59
CA GLN A 52 16.38 -7.39 18.37
C GLN A 52 16.58 -6.05 17.64
N LEU A 53 15.54 -5.22 17.56
CA LEU A 53 15.64 -3.91 16.92
C LEU A 53 16.63 -2.99 17.63
N PHE A 54 16.60 -2.97 18.97
CA PHE A 54 17.52 -2.15 19.76
C PHE A 54 18.96 -2.66 19.63
N ALA A 55 19.18 -3.99 19.61
CA ALA A 55 20.49 -4.55 19.34
C ALA A 55 21.01 -4.19 17.91
N LEU A 56 20.12 -4.21 16.91
CA LEU A 56 20.46 -3.75 15.55
C LEU A 56 20.80 -2.26 15.50
N ALA A 57 20.07 -1.43 16.25
CA ALA A 57 20.35 0.00 16.34
C ALA A 57 21.69 0.28 17.03
N GLU A 58 22.00 -0.41 18.13
CA GLU A 58 23.27 -0.28 18.84
C GLU A 58 24.46 -0.70 17.97
N THR A 59 24.34 -1.82 17.23
CA THR A 59 25.39 -2.26 16.31
C THR A 59 25.60 -1.26 15.18
N ALA A 60 24.53 -0.73 14.60
CA ALA A 60 24.61 0.32 13.58
C ALA A 60 25.23 1.62 14.13
N ALA A 61 24.95 1.98 15.39
CA ALA A 61 25.57 3.15 16.01
C ALA A 61 27.09 2.96 16.21
N ARG A 62 27.54 1.78 16.70
CA ARG A 62 28.97 1.50 16.93
C ARG A 62 29.80 1.49 15.66
N THR A 63 29.25 1.02 14.54
CA THR A 63 29.95 1.07 13.24
C THR A 63 30.07 2.51 12.71
N THR A 64 29.18 3.42 13.13
CA THR A 64 29.25 4.83 12.73
C THR A 64 30.18 5.69 13.59
N THR A 65 30.49 5.29 14.83
CA THR A 65 31.33 6.07 15.76
C THR A 65 32.81 5.73 15.72
N GLY A 66 33.25 4.73 14.94
CA GLY A 66 34.67 4.55 14.59
C GLY A 66 35.64 4.50 15.77
N GLU A 67 35.47 3.56 16.71
CA GLU A 67 36.50 3.23 17.71
C GLU A 67 37.43 2.08 17.28
N GLY A 68 37.33 1.61 16.04
CA GLY A 68 38.22 0.60 15.48
C GLY A 68 38.58 0.94 14.05
N ASP A 69 39.62 1.77 13.87
CA ASP A 69 40.59 1.72 12.76
C ASP A 69 41.41 3.03 12.73
N LEU A 70 42.33 3.16 13.69
CA LEU A 70 43.44 4.11 13.61
C LEU A 70 44.69 3.54 12.92
N GLU A 71 44.59 2.37 12.27
CA GLU A 71 45.72 1.69 11.60
C GLU A 71 45.54 1.51 10.08
N ALA A 72 44.44 1.98 9.48
CA ALA A 72 44.16 1.82 8.05
C ALA A 72 44.47 3.06 7.19
N GLU A 73 45.30 4.00 7.66
CA GLU A 73 45.62 5.24 6.93
C GLU A 73 46.71 5.12 5.84
N ARG A 74 47.07 3.91 5.41
CA ARG A 74 48.02 3.73 4.29
C ARG A 74 47.55 2.71 3.26
N GLY A 75 46.50 3.06 2.53
CA GLY A 75 46.16 2.37 1.30
C GLY A 75 44.83 2.90 0.77
N GLY A 76 44.89 3.74 -0.26
CA GLY A 76 43.71 4.29 -0.94
C GLY A 76 42.85 3.19 -1.55
N VAL A 77 41.95 2.64 -0.75
CA VAL A 77 40.84 1.80 -1.20
C VAL A 77 39.60 2.41 -0.59
N LYS A 78 38.69 2.86 -1.47
CA LYS A 78 37.35 3.33 -1.10
C LYS A 78 36.74 2.31 -0.13
N GLY A 79 36.62 2.68 1.13
CA GLY A 79 35.97 1.88 2.15
C GLY A 79 34.56 1.53 1.69
N VAL A 80 34.37 0.27 1.31
CA VAL A 80 33.06 -0.35 1.24
C VAL A 80 32.58 -0.42 2.68
N LEU A 81 31.89 0.64 3.10
CA LEU A 81 31.10 0.68 4.33
C LEU A 81 30.20 -0.56 4.31
N GLN A 82 30.49 -1.51 5.19
CA GLN A 82 29.62 -2.64 5.45
C GLN A 82 28.30 -2.08 5.96
N THR A 83 27.31 -2.00 5.07
CA THR A 83 25.92 -1.81 5.41
C THR A 83 25.48 -2.93 6.34
N PRO A 84 24.60 -2.67 7.33
CA PRO A 84 24.01 -3.75 8.11
C PRO A 84 23.18 -4.61 7.16
N SER A 85 23.73 -5.77 6.80
CA SER A 85 23.19 -6.81 5.90
C SER A 85 22.84 -6.35 4.47
N ALA A 86 23.22 -7.17 3.48
CA ALA A 86 22.70 -7.05 2.10
C ALA A 86 21.21 -7.44 2.01
N SER A 87 20.62 -7.99 3.07
CA SER A 87 19.22 -8.41 3.11
C SER A 87 18.31 -7.28 3.63
N PRO A 88 17.17 -7.01 2.96
CA PRO A 88 16.19 -6.03 3.44
C PRO A 88 15.65 -6.44 4.81
N LEU A 89 15.61 -5.49 5.76
CA LEU A 89 14.97 -5.70 7.06
C LEU A 89 13.43 -5.71 6.88
N PRO A 90 12.67 -6.51 7.65
CA PRO A 90 11.23 -6.71 7.47
C PRO A 90 10.36 -5.53 8.00
N PHE A 91 10.88 -4.30 7.98
CA PHE A 91 10.17 -3.11 8.46
C PHE A 91 8.80 -2.88 7.81
N PRO A 92 8.60 -3.05 6.49
CA PRO A 92 7.30 -2.87 5.87
C PRO A 92 6.23 -3.78 6.48
N ALA A 93 6.50 -5.08 6.50
CA ALA A 93 5.61 -6.08 7.06
C ALA A 93 5.39 -5.86 8.56
N MET A 94 6.45 -5.58 9.32
CA MET A 94 6.39 -5.34 10.76
C MET A 94 5.51 -4.13 11.11
N LEU A 95 5.82 -2.95 10.56
CA LEU A 95 5.11 -1.72 10.88
C LEU A 95 3.67 -1.74 10.38
N TYR A 96 3.42 -2.33 9.21
CA TYR A 96 2.07 -2.50 8.69
C TYR A 96 1.22 -3.39 9.61
N THR A 97 1.76 -4.55 10.02
CA THR A 97 1.04 -5.47 10.91
C THR A 97 0.80 -4.86 12.30
N MET A 98 1.81 -4.20 12.88
CA MET A 98 1.65 -3.45 14.13
C MET A 98 0.54 -2.40 14.00
N SER A 99 0.49 -1.68 12.88
CA SER A 99 -0.55 -0.66 12.65
C SER A 99 -1.95 -1.27 12.49
N SER A 100 -2.07 -2.45 11.87
CA SER A 100 -3.35 -3.17 11.75
C SER A 100 -3.85 -3.68 13.11
N LEU A 101 -2.94 -4.15 13.96
CA LEU A 101 -3.23 -4.57 15.33
C LEU A 101 -3.45 -3.41 16.31
N GLY A 102 -3.31 -2.15 15.86
CA GLY A 102 -3.41 -0.96 16.71
C GLY A 102 -2.28 -0.81 17.74
N ILE A 103 -1.13 -1.45 17.50
CA ILE A 103 0.03 -1.44 18.41
C ILE A 103 0.91 -0.24 18.07
N VAL A 104 0.95 0.74 18.97
CA VAL A 104 1.83 1.91 18.85
C VAL A 104 2.94 1.82 19.88
N GLU A 105 4.16 1.47 19.44
CA GLU A 105 5.37 1.50 20.27
C GLU A 105 6.29 2.64 19.83
N GLU A 106 6.16 3.81 20.47
CA GLU A 106 6.95 5.01 20.13
C GLU A 106 8.45 4.74 20.11
N ALA A 107 8.97 3.98 21.09
CA ALA A 107 10.40 3.67 21.15
C ALA A 107 10.87 2.83 19.95
N VAL A 108 10.02 1.94 19.42
CA VAL A 108 10.29 1.18 18.19
C VAL A 108 10.24 2.09 16.98
N LEU A 109 9.22 2.95 16.88
CA LEU A 109 9.08 3.91 15.79
C LEU A 109 10.27 4.88 15.75
N ASP A 110 10.70 5.39 16.89
CA ASP A 110 11.87 6.25 17.01
C ASP A 110 13.14 5.53 16.54
N VAL A 111 13.38 4.30 16.99
CA VAL A 111 14.55 3.53 16.56
C VAL A 111 14.55 3.29 15.05
N VAL A 112 13.41 2.87 14.49
CA VAL A 112 13.31 2.54 13.05
C VAL A 112 13.39 3.81 12.19
N THR A 113 12.72 4.89 12.61
CA THR A 113 12.55 6.12 11.81
C THR A 113 13.54 7.23 12.14
N SER A 114 14.39 7.06 13.16
CA SER A 114 15.44 8.03 13.50
C SER A 114 16.41 8.23 12.33
N CYS A 115 16.83 9.47 12.14
CA CYS A 115 17.96 9.82 11.26
C CYS A 115 19.17 10.13 12.14
N ALA A 116 20.27 9.36 12.03
CA ALA A 116 21.56 9.91 12.43
C ALA A 116 21.99 10.92 11.34
N LEU A 117 22.14 12.18 11.73
CA LEU A 117 22.82 13.19 10.92
C LEU A 117 24.32 12.96 11.08
N ARG A 118 24.99 12.63 9.98
CA ARG A 118 26.46 12.56 9.98
C ARG A 118 27.00 13.99 9.91
N ASP A 119 27.77 14.41 10.91
CA ASP A 119 28.48 15.67 10.88
C ASP A 119 29.34 15.75 9.60
N GLY A 120 29.01 16.70 8.73
CA GLY A 120 29.82 17.09 7.57
C GLY A 120 29.64 16.30 6.26
N THR A 121 28.84 15.22 6.19
CA THR A 121 28.56 14.54 4.91
C THR A 121 27.07 14.20 4.77
N HIS A 122 26.51 14.46 3.59
CA HIS A 122 25.08 14.41 3.24
C HIS A 122 24.37 13.03 3.36
N GLY A 123 24.83 12.10 4.20
CA GLY A 123 24.21 10.80 4.44
C GLY A 123 23.30 10.82 5.66
N LYS A 124 21.99 10.59 5.46
CA LYS A 124 21.08 10.21 6.55
C LYS A 124 21.26 8.72 6.82
N LEU A 125 21.85 8.35 7.95
CA LEU A 125 22.04 6.96 8.35
C LEU A 125 21.03 6.59 9.44
N GLY A 126 19.78 6.40 9.01
CA GLY A 126 18.75 5.75 9.83
C GLY A 126 18.56 4.30 9.38
N LEU A 127 18.13 3.41 10.28
CA LEU A 127 17.87 2.00 9.96
C LEU A 127 16.93 1.90 8.76
N LEU A 128 15.77 2.55 8.80
CA LEU A 128 14.83 2.54 7.69
C LEU A 128 15.38 3.24 6.44
N TYR A 129 16.04 4.39 6.60
CA TYR A 129 16.54 5.21 5.50
C TYR A 129 17.53 4.49 4.61
N SER A 130 18.42 3.68 5.21
CA SER A 130 19.38 2.87 4.46
C SER A 130 18.73 1.72 3.67
N GLN A 131 17.52 1.30 4.06
CA GLN A 131 16.82 0.16 3.46
C GLN A 131 15.81 0.57 2.37
N LEU A 132 15.40 1.84 2.31
CA LEU A 132 14.32 2.31 1.43
C LEU A 132 14.44 1.93 -0.05
N HIS A 133 15.66 1.82 -0.57
CA HIS A 133 15.91 1.51 -1.98
C HIS A 133 15.83 0.02 -2.30
N HIS A 134 15.82 -0.85 -1.28
CA HIS A 134 15.67 -2.30 -1.43
C HIS A 134 14.20 -2.74 -1.42
N TYR A 135 13.29 -1.88 -0.96
CA TYR A 135 11.88 -2.23 -0.86
C TYR A 135 11.14 -2.11 -2.19
N SER A 136 10.26 -3.08 -2.43
CA SER A 136 9.29 -3.07 -3.52
C SER A 136 8.25 -1.96 -3.35
N VAL A 137 7.48 -1.67 -4.42
CA VAL A 137 6.38 -0.70 -4.35
C VAL A 137 5.38 -1.06 -3.26
N LYS A 138 4.94 -2.33 -3.20
CA LYS A 138 4.02 -2.83 -2.18
C LYS A 138 4.51 -2.53 -0.77
N GLU A 139 5.77 -2.83 -0.48
CA GLU A 139 6.40 -2.59 0.81
C GLU A 139 6.49 -1.08 1.13
N LEU A 140 6.83 -0.25 0.14
CA LEU A 140 6.84 1.21 0.32
C LEU A 140 5.42 1.77 0.60
N LEU A 141 4.39 1.21 -0.02
CA LEU A 141 2.99 1.59 0.25
C LEU A 141 2.54 1.13 1.65
N GLN A 142 2.91 -0.08 2.06
CA GLN A 142 2.66 -0.57 3.42
C GLN A 142 3.30 0.32 4.48
N LEU A 143 4.56 0.74 4.28
CA LEU A 143 5.23 1.68 5.17
C LEU A 143 4.52 3.04 5.21
N LEU A 144 4.10 3.55 4.05
CA LEU A 144 3.39 4.83 3.95
C LEU A 144 2.09 4.79 4.78
N ILE A 145 1.29 3.74 4.61
CA ILE A 145 0.05 3.50 5.37
C ILE A 145 0.32 3.35 6.86
N ALA A 146 1.31 2.55 7.24
CA ALA A 146 1.66 2.34 8.64
C ALA A 146 2.02 3.66 9.33
N LEU A 147 2.87 4.48 8.72
CA LEU A 147 3.23 5.79 9.27
C LEU A 147 2.03 6.73 9.38
N GLN A 148 1.07 6.67 8.46
CA GLN A 148 -0.17 7.43 8.58
C GLN A 148 -0.99 7.01 9.79
N ARG A 149 -1.17 5.71 9.99
CA ARG A 149 -1.92 5.14 11.12
C ARG A 149 -1.26 5.47 12.46
N PHE A 150 0.07 5.57 12.51
CA PHE A 150 0.82 6.07 13.67
C PHE A 150 0.81 7.59 13.81
N GLY A 151 0.15 8.35 12.94
CA GLY A 151 0.14 9.82 12.98
C GLY A 151 1.44 10.49 12.48
N HIS A 152 2.38 9.74 11.91
CA HIS A 152 3.68 10.20 11.41
C HIS A 152 3.63 10.76 9.97
N GLN A 153 2.44 11.12 9.50
CA GLN A 153 2.17 11.59 8.14
C GLN A 153 2.97 12.83 7.70
N GLN A 154 3.41 13.68 8.64
CA GLN A 154 4.21 14.87 8.34
C GLN A 154 5.71 14.70 8.60
N GLN A 155 6.14 13.54 9.11
CA GLN A 155 7.53 13.29 9.49
C GLN A 155 8.47 13.26 8.28
N PRO A 156 9.77 13.57 8.45
CA PRO A 156 10.78 13.46 7.38
C PRO A 156 10.87 12.06 6.75
N THR A 157 10.45 11.02 7.47
CA THR A 157 10.40 9.63 7.02
C THR A 157 9.38 9.45 5.91
N THR A 158 8.17 10.01 6.07
CA THR A 158 7.12 10.02 5.04
C THR A 158 7.57 10.74 3.77
N LYS A 159 8.33 11.84 3.91
CA LYS A 159 8.97 12.52 2.78
C LYS A 159 9.98 11.62 2.06
N ALA A 160 10.77 10.84 2.79
CA ALA A 160 11.77 9.94 2.23
C ALA A 160 11.12 8.74 1.54
N LEU A 161 10.05 8.18 2.10
CA LEU A 161 9.23 7.14 1.46
C LEU A 161 8.63 7.63 0.14
N THR A 162 8.02 8.82 0.14
CA THR A 162 7.48 9.42 -1.09
C THR A 162 8.59 9.70 -2.12
N LYS A 163 9.82 9.93 -1.66
CA LYS A 163 11.00 10.03 -2.56
C LYS A 163 11.43 8.69 -3.13
N ALA A 164 11.48 7.63 -2.30
CA ALA A 164 11.81 6.29 -2.73
C ALA A 164 10.77 5.77 -3.74
N LEU A 165 9.48 5.90 -3.43
CA LEU A 165 8.40 5.49 -4.32
C LEU A 165 8.49 6.21 -5.67
N ARG A 166 8.72 7.53 -5.68
CA ARG A 166 8.97 8.27 -6.92
C ARG A 166 10.19 7.74 -7.67
N ALA A 167 11.29 7.45 -6.97
CA ALA A 167 12.50 6.94 -7.62
C ALA A 167 12.21 5.64 -8.37
N SER A 168 11.42 4.73 -7.79
CA SER A 168 10.95 3.51 -8.46
C SER A 168 10.17 3.81 -9.75
N LEU A 169 9.40 4.90 -9.82
CA LEU A 169 8.66 5.25 -11.05
C LEU A 169 9.55 5.68 -12.22
N TYR A 170 10.79 6.11 -11.94
CA TYR A 170 11.71 6.62 -12.96
C TYR A 170 12.93 5.71 -13.18
N ASP A 171 13.10 4.67 -12.35
CA ASP A 171 14.09 3.63 -12.57
C ASP A 171 13.60 2.63 -13.62
N THR A 172 14.18 2.68 -14.81
CA THR A 172 13.81 1.85 -15.97
C THR A 172 13.92 0.34 -15.72
N SER A 173 14.65 -0.09 -14.71
CA SER A 173 14.80 -1.51 -14.35
C SER A 173 13.57 -2.07 -13.63
N THR A 174 12.70 -1.21 -13.09
CA THR A 174 11.59 -1.64 -12.22
C THR A 174 10.30 -1.89 -12.99
N THR A 175 9.46 -2.79 -12.46
CA THR A 175 8.08 -3.00 -12.94
C THR A 175 7.23 -1.73 -12.79
N ALA A 176 7.46 -0.94 -11.74
CA ALA A 176 6.74 0.30 -11.47
C ALA A 176 6.95 1.36 -12.56
N SER A 177 8.19 1.54 -13.01
CA SER A 177 8.52 2.44 -14.11
C SER A 177 7.88 2.00 -15.43
N ARG A 178 7.95 0.70 -15.74
CA ARG A 178 7.29 0.14 -16.94
C ARG A 178 5.79 0.36 -16.91
N PHE A 179 5.14 0.05 -15.79
CA PHE A 179 3.71 0.32 -15.58
C PHE A 179 3.39 1.81 -15.77
N HIS A 180 4.12 2.69 -15.09
CA HIS A 180 3.91 4.14 -15.14
C HIS A 180 4.01 4.68 -16.59
N ARG A 181 4.99 4.21 -17.36
CA ARG A 181 5.16 4.59 -18.77
C ARG A 181 4.04 4.02 -19.64
N ARG A 182 3.64 2.76 -19.44
CA ARG A 182 2.56 2.10 -20.20
C ARG A 182 1.21 2.76 -19.94
N ALA A 183 0.86 3.00 -18.68
CA ALA A 183 -0.36 3.73 -18.30
C ALA A 183 -0.37 5.16 -18.88
N GLY A 184 0.78 5.85 -18.86
CA GLY A 184 0.94 7.15 -19.51
C GLY A 184 0.72 7.10 -21.03
N ALA A 185 1.22 6.08 -21.72
CA ALA A 185 0.98 5.88 -23.14
C ALA A 185 -0.49 5.55 -23.44
N PHE A 186 -1.11 4.69 -22.62
CA PHE A 186 -2.52 4.36 -22.71
C PHE A 186 -3.41 5.60 -22.60
N LYS A 187 -3.19 6.46 -21.59
CA LYS A 187 -3.93 7.73 -21.44
C LYS A 187 -3.77 8.67 -22.63
N LYS A 188 -2.58 8.73 -23.23
CA LYS A 188 -2.34 9.55 -24.44
C LYS A 188 -3.11 9.01 -25.64
N ALA A 189 -3.16 7.68 -25.81
CA ALA A 189 -3.95 7.05 -26.87
C ALA A 189 -5.44 7.32 -26.69
N LEU A 190 -5.94 7.22 -25.45
CA LEU A 190 -7.32 7.57 -25.10
C LEU A 190 -7.66 9.04 -25.44
N ALA A 191 -6.78 9.97 -25.04
CA ALA A 191 -6.97 11.40 -25.34
C ALA A 191 -6.95 11.69 -26.84
N ALA A 192 -6.09 11.02 -27.62
CA ALA A 192 -6.02 11.18 -29.07
C ALA A 192 -7.31 10.70 -29.75
N ARG A 193 -7.87 9.55 -29.31
CA ARG A 193 -9.14 9.01 -29.83
C ARG A 193 -10.32 9.98 -29.62
N ARG A 194 -10.34 10.69 -28.50
CA ARG A 194 -11.37 11.72 -28.21
C ARG A 194 -11.26 12.98 -29.06
N GLN A 195 -10.08 13.25 -29.61
CA GLN A 195 -9.83 14.42 -30.46
C GLN A 195 -10.07 14.15 -31.95
N THR A 196 -10.06 12.90 -32.39
CA THR A 196 -10.39 12.52 -33.77
C THR A 196 -11.91 12.47 -33.96
N PRO A 197 -12.53 13.37 -34.74
CA PRO A 197 -13.95 13.23 -35.08
C PRO A 197 -14.15 11.95 -35.90
N PRO A 198 -15.24 11.19 -35.67
CA PRO A 198 -15.53 10.01 -36.47
C PRO A 198 -15.64 10.40 -37.96
N PRO A 199 -15.01 9.66 -38.87
CA PRO A 199 -15.09 9.94 -40.29
C PRO A 199 -16.49 9.58 -40.78
N GLY A 200 -17.36 10.59 -40.83
CA GLY A 200 -18.66 10.51 -41.50
C GLY A 200 -19.83 10.18 -40.56
N GLU A 201 -20.28 11.16 -39.77
CA GLU A 201 -21.65 11.15 -39.28
C GLU A 201 -22.14 12.58 -39.05
N GLY A 202 -23.03 13.02 -39.95
CA GLY A 202 -23.78 14.24 -39.75
C GLY A 202 -24.76 14.05 -38.60
N ARG A 203 -24.78 15.01 -37.67
CA ARG A 203 -25.81 15.19 -36.63
C ARG A 203 -26.17 13.90 -35.87
N VAL A 204 -25.30 13.49 -34.96
CA VAL A 204 -25.66 12.56 -33.88
C VAL A 204 -26.04 13.37 -32.65
N ASN A 205 -27.18 13.02 -32.05
CA ASN A 205 -27.73 13.64 -30.85
C ASN A 205 -26.74 13.53 -29.68
N ALA A 206 -26.69 14.55 -28.82
CA ALA A 206 -25.80 14.67 -27.67
C ALA A 206 -26.00 13.60 -26.55
N ALA A 207 -26.73 12.51 -26.83
CA ALA A 207 -27.04 11.43 -25.90
C ALA A 207 -26.14 10.17 -26.06
N GLU A 208 -25.34 10.07 -27.12
CA GLU A 208 -24.47 8.88 -27.36
C GLU A 208 -23.02 9.03 -26.85
N VAL A 209 -22.70 10.14 -26.17
CA VAL A 209 -21.32 10.39 -25.66
C VAL A 209 -21.03 9.60 -24.38
N ASP A 210 -22.05 9.03 -23.72
CA ASP A 210 -21.93 8.35 -22.43
C ASP A 210 -21.66 6.82 -22.54
N ASP A 211 -21.71 6.25 -23.75
CA ASP A 211 -21.68 4.79 -23.98
C ASP A 211 -20.27 4.20 -24.28
N ASP A 212 -19.23 5.03 -24.44
CA ASP A 212 -17.86 4.55 -24.77
C ASP A 212 -17.03 4.14 -23.54
N THR A 213 -17.57 4.25 -22.31
CA THR A 213 -16.87 3.81 -21.08
C THR A 213 -16.57 2.31 -21.12
N GLY A 214 -17.50 1.49 -21.61
CA GLY A 214 -17.26 0.06 -21.88
C GLY A 214 -16.16 -0.17 -22.91
N GLY A 215 -16.01 0.73 -23.89
CA GLY A 215 -14.93 0.72 -24.87
C GLY A 215 -13.55 0.95 -24.26
N VAL A 216 -13.44 1.88 -23.30
CA VAL A 216 -12.17 2.12 -22.56
C VAL A 216 -11.74 0.89 -21.77
N ILE A 217 -12.68 0.23 -21.09
CA ILE A 217 -12.38 -0.98 -20.31
C ILE A 217 -11.99 -2.15 -21.20
N ALA A 218 -12.66 -2.32 -22.35
CA ALA A 218 -12.27 -3.31 -23.34
C ALA A 218 -10.85 -3.05 -23.87
N MET A 219 -10.48 -1.78 -24.10
CA MET A 219 -9.11 -1.41 -24.47
C MET A 219 -8.09 -1.72 -23.36
N MET A 220 -8.44 -1.45 -22.10
CA MET A 220 -7.58 -1.79 -20.95
C MET A 220 -7.40 -3.30 -20.82
N ALA A 221 -8.48 -4.08 -20.98
CA ALA A 221 -8.45 -5.53 -20.93
C ALA A 221 -7.66 -6.15 -22.10
N ALA A 222 -7.69 -5.53 -23.28
CA ALA A 222 -6.89 -5.94 -24.43
C ALA A 222 -5.40 -5.58 -24.29
N ASP A 223 -5.04 -4.68 -23.38
CA ASP A 223 -3.65 -4.33 -23.08
C ASP A 223 -3.06 -5.30 -22.05
N GLU A 224 -2.70 -6.51 -22.52
CA GLU A 224 -2.14 -7.57 -21.69
C GLU A 224 -0.89 -7.13 -20.91
N GLU A 225 -0.06 -6.26 -21.51
CA GLU A 225 1.13 -5.71 -20.87
C GLU A 225 0.76 -4.83 -19.66
N LEU A 226 -0.22 -3.93 -19.83
CA LEU A 226 -0.68 -3.05 -18.75
C LEU A 226 -1.25 -3.85 -17.58
N GLY A 227 -2.08 -4.87 -17.86
CA GLY A 227 -2.62 -5.77 -16.84
C GLY A 227 -1.52 -6.56 -16.13
N SER A 228 -0.64 -7.22 -16.88
CA SER A 228 0.47 -8.02 -16.34
C SER A 228 1.40 -7.20 -15.43
N LEU A 229 1.71 -5.97 -15.82
CA LEU A 229 2.51 -5.05 -15.02
C LEU A 229 1.80 -4.62 -13.72
N ALA A 230 0.49 -4.37 -13.77
CA ALA A 230 -0.30 -4.04 -12.58
C ALA A 230 -0.33 -5.19 -11.58
N PHE A 231 -0.62 -6.41 -12.04
CA PHE A 231 -0.62 -7.62 -11.19
C PHE A 231 0.76 -7.94 -10.64
N GLY A 232 1.82 -7.75 -11.44
CA GLY A 232 3.21 -7.95 -11.01
C GLY A 232 3.71 -6.98 -9.94
N LEU A 233 2.95 -5.93 -9.61
CA LEU A 233 3.23 -5.05 -8.45
C LEU A 233 2.64 -5.60 -7.14
N GLU A 234 1.80 -6.64 -7.20
CA GLU A 234 1.22 -7.34 -6.05
C GLU A 234 0.52 -6.43 -5.03
N CYS A 235 -0.06 -5.32 -5.51
CA CYS A 235 -0.77 -4.35 -4.69
C CYS A 235 -2.28 -4.55 -4.82
N PRO A 236 -2.95 -5.17 -3.83
CA PRO A 236 -4.41 -5.36 -3.88
C PRO A 236 -5.15 -4.02 -3.79
N LEU A 237 -6.38 -3.98 -4.32
CA LEU A 237 -7.15 -2.74 -4.44
C LEU A 237 -7.31 -1.99 -3.10
N PHE A 238 -7.61 -2.69 -2.01
CA PHE A 238 -7.76 -2.07 -0.68
C PHE A 238 -6.48 -1.33 -0.23
N LEU A 239 -5.30 -1.93 -0.46
CA LEU A 239 -4.01 -1.34 -0.09
C LEU A 239 -3.77 -0.06 -0.90
N LEU A 240 -4.11 -0.08 -2.19
CA LEU A 240 -3.96 1.07 -3.08
C LEU A 240 -4.87 2.23 -2.68
N LEU A 241 -6.13 1.94 -2.36
CA LEU A 241 -7.12 2.93 -1.91
C LEU A 241 -6.70 3.59 -0.58
N GLU A 242 -6.19 2.80 0.35
CA GLU A 242 -5.66 3.32 1.61
C GLU A 242 -4.40 4.15 1.39
N ALA A 243 -3.47 3.69 0.54
CA ALA A 243 -2.28 4.45 0.18
C ALA A 243 -2.62 5.79 -0.50
N LEU A 244 -3.66 5.84 -1.34
CA LEU A 244 -4.15 7.09 -1.94
C LEU A 244 -4.71 8.03 -0.86
N THR A 245 -5.48 7.50 0.09
CA THR A 245 -5.99 8.25 1.24
C THR A 245 -4.83 8.83 2.07
N THR A 246 -3.82 8.02 2.39
CA THR A 246 -2.60 8.48 3.05
C THR A 246 -1.87 9.56 2.26
N THR A 247 -1.79 9.42 0.94
CA THR A 247 -1.11 10.40 0.08
C THR A 247 -1.89 11.72 0.06
N ALA A 248 -3.21 11.70 0.22
CA ALA A 248 -4.02 12.90 0.27
C ALA A 248 -3.81 13.72 1.56
N THR A 249 -3.53 13.07 2.69
CA THR A 249 -3.39 13.71 4.01
C THR A 249 -1.98 14.25 4.29
N THR A 250 -0.95 13.75 3.61
CA THR A 250 0.43 14.22 3.81
C THR A 250 0.75 15.51 3.04
N VAL A 251 1.55 16.40 3.63
CA VAL A 251 2.10 17.58 2.92
C VAL A 251 3.20 17.19 1.92
N HIS A 252 3.76 15.99 2.04
CA HIS A 252 4.85 15.51 1.18
C HIS A 252 4.36 14.89 -0.13
N ARG A 253 3.04 14.97 -0.39
CA ARG A 253 2.40 14.40 -1.58
C ARG A 253 3.03 14.90 -2.87
N ARG A 254 3.10 14.02 -3.87
CA ARG A 254 3.61 14.36 -5.20
C ARG A 254 2.67 13.89 -6.29
N ALA A 255 2.47 14.74 -7.30
CA ALA A 255 1.46 14.53 -8.33
C ALA A 255 1.71 13.27 -9.18
N ASP A 256 2.98 12.95 -9.44
CA ASP A 256 3.40 11.73 -10.14
C ASP A 256 3.05 10.46 -9.36
N VAL A 257 3.25 10.47 -8.04
CA VAL A 257 2.86 9.37 -7.14
C VAL A 257 1.34 9.21 -7.09
N VAL A 258 0.60 10.31 -6.94
CA VAL A 258 -0.88 10.29 -6.95
C VAL A 258 -1.41 9.74 -8.27
N THR A 259 -0.83 10.18 -9.39
CA THR A 259 -1.20 9.71 -10.73
C THR A 259 -0.91 8.21 -10.86
N PHE A 260 0.27 7.75 -10.44
CA PHE A 260 0.63 6.34 -10.46
C PHE A 260 -0.33 5.48 -9.62
N LEU A 261 -0.64 5.88 -8.38
CA LEU A 261 -1.59 5.17 -7.53
C LEU A 261 -2.97 5.11 -8.16
N SER A 262 -3.44 6.21 -8.75
CA SER A 262 -4.76 6.27 -9.36
C SER A 262 -4.87 5.43 -10.63
N ASP A 263 -3.82 5.42 -11.46
CA ASP A 263 -3.75 4.56 -12.64
C ASP A 263 -3.73 3.08 -12.22
N LEU A 264 -3.00 2.74 -11.15
CA LEU A 264 -2.94 1.37 -10.62
C LEU A 264 -4.28 0.94 -10.01
N ILE A 265 -4.96 1.81 -9.26
CA ILE A 265 -6.33 1.59 -8.76
C ILE A 265 -7.27 1.30 -9.93
N ALA A 266 -7.25 2.13 -10.97
CA ALA A 266 -8.12 2.00 -12.13
C ALA A 266 -7.91 0.66 -12.85
N VAL A 267 -6.65 0.28 -13.12
CA VAL A 267 -6.32 -0.98 -13.80
C VAL A 267 -6.70 -2.19 -12.95
N THR A 268 -6.33 -2.20 -11.66
CA THR A 268 -6.65 -3.31 -10.76
C THR A 268 -8.16 -3.45 -10.57
N ALA A 269 -8.89 -2.35 -10.36
CA ALA A 269 -10.35 -2.40 -10.21
C ALA A 269 -11.04 -2.86 -11.50
N ALA A 270 -10.62 -2.37 -12.68
CA ALA A 270 -11.18 -2.82 -13.95
C ALA A 270 -11.04 -4.34 -14.12
N ALA A 271 -9.89 -4.90 -13.75
CA ALA A 271 -9.65 -6.33 -13.83
C ALA A 271 -10.49 -7.12 -12.81
N GLU A 272 -10.49 -6.71 -11.53
CA GLU A 272 -11.31 -7.36 -10.47
C GLU A 272 -12.81 -7.35 -10.80
N LEU A 273 -13.34 -6.22 -11.27
CA LEU A 273 -14.75 -6.10 -11.67
C LEU A 273 -15.07 -6.94 -12.91
N THR A 274 -14.17 -7.00 -13.89
CA THR A 274 -14.34 -7.84 -15.08
C THR A 274 -14.43 -9.32 -14.69
N THR A 275 -13.53 -9.77 -13.81
CA THR A 275 -13.52 -11.15 -13.31
C THR A 275 -14.82 -11.47 -12.55
N ALA A 276 -15.26 -10.60 -11.63
CA ALA A 276 -16.51 -10.78 -10.89
C ALA A 276 -17.75 -10.90 -11.81
N VAL A 277 -17.80 -10.09 -12.87
CA VAL A 277 -18.88 -10.15 -13.88
C VAL A 277 -18.80 -11.43 -14.72
N GLN A 278 -17.61 -11.90 -15.08
CA GLN A 278 -17.44 -13.13 -15.85
C GLN A 278 -17.81 -14.38 -15.03
N GLU A 279 -17.34 -14.46 -13.77
CA GLU A 279 -17.63 -15.57 -12.86
C GLU A 279 -19.13 -15.69 -12.55
N SER A 280 -19.80 -14.56 -12.30
CA SER A 280 -21.24 -14.53 -12.09
C SER A 280 -22.05 -14.97 -13.33
N ARG A 281 -21.58 -14.66 -14.54
CA ARG A 281 -22.21 -15.03 -15.82
C ARG A 281 -21.88 -16.44 -16.32
N GLY A 282 -20.90 -17.11 -15.70
CA GLY A 282 -20.44 -18.46 -16.01
C GLY A 282 -21.32 -19.58 -15.45
N LEU A 283 -22.25 -19.25 -14.54
CA LEU A 283 -23.29 -20.18 -14.06
C LEU A 283 -24.38 -20.35 -15.14
N PRO A 284 -24.66 -21.58 -15.60
CA PRO A 284 -25.65 -21.83 -16.64
C PRO A 284 -27.07 -21.64 -16.08
N VAL A 285 -27.69 -20.49 -16.34
CA VAL A 285 -29.13 -20.26 -16.15
C VAL A 285 -29.76 -20.06 -17.53
N PRO A 286 -30.89 -20.73 -17.84
CA PRO A 286 -31.48 -20.68 -19.17
C PRO A 286 -32.17 -19.33 -19.42
N ALA A 287 -31.80 -18.70 -20.53
CA ALA A 287 -32.54 -17.69 -21.28
C ALA A 287 -33.23 -16.56 -20.48
N GLY A 288 -32.44 -15.54 -20.15
CA GLY A 288 -32.88 -14.19 -19.73
C GLY A 288 -31.67 -13.24 -19.77
N PRO A 289 -31.85 -11.90 -19.65
CA PRO A 289 -30.72 -11.02 -19.38
C PRO A 289 -29.98 -11.58 -18.17
N LYS A 290 -28.67 -11.88 -18.33
CA LYS A 290 -27.89 -12.57 -17.30
C LYS A 290 -27.80 -11.67 -16.07
N GLU A 291 -28.68 -11.89 -15.11
CA GLU A 291 -28.62 -11.24 -13.81
C GLU A 291 -27.31 -11.65 -13.14
N VAL A 292 -26.54 -10.64 -12.75
CA VAL A 292 -25.35 -10.82 -11.91
C VAL A 292 -25.81 -11.38 -10.57
N THR A 293 -25.06 -12.33 -10.00
CA THR A 293 -25.41 -12.89 -8.68
C THR A 293 -25.45 -11.76 -7.64
N LYS A 294 -26.31 -11.89 -6.62
CA LYS A 294 -26.44 -10.88 -5.56
C LYS A 294 -25.10 -10.53 -4.91
N GLU A 295 -24.25 -11.54 -4.67
CA GLU A 295 -22.90 -11.38 -4.12
C GLU A 295 -21.98 -10.55 -5.04
N ALA A 296 -21.99 -10.84 -6.35
CA ALA A 296 -21.23 -10.06 -7.31
C ALA A 296 -21.79 -8.63 -7.44
N GLN A 297 -23.10 -8.43 -7.27
CA GLN A 297 -23.71 -7.11 -7.24
C GLN A 297 -23.27 -6.27 -6.03
N GLU A 298 -23.21 -6.90 -4.85
CA GLU A 298 -22.71 -6.26 -3.62
C GLU A 298 -21.23 -5.89 -3.75
N PHE A 299 -20.42 -6.79 -4.32
CA PHE A 299 -19.02 -6.51 -4.62
C PHE A 299 -18.85 -5.35 -5.61
N LEU A 300 -19.58 -5.37 -6.74
CA LEU A 300 -19.58 -4.30 -7.74
C LEU A 300 -19.93 -2.95 -7.11
N PHE A 301 -20.95 -2.93 -6.26
CA PHE A 301 -21.38 -1.72 -5.55
C PHE A 301 -20.30 -1.22 -4.57
N ALA A 302 -19.70 -2.11 -3.78
CA ALA A 302 -18.63 -1.76 -2.85
C ALA A 302 -17.41 -1.17 -3.58
N VAL A 303 -16.97 -1.79 -4.67
CA VAL A 303 -15.86 -1.26 -5.49
C VAL A 303 -16.22 0.07 -6.13
N SER A 304 -17.44 0.24 -6.66
CA SER A 304 -17.92 1.51 -7.22
C SER A 304 -17.85 2.64 -6.20
N HIS A 305 -18.24 2.38 -4.94
CA HIS A 305 -18.14 3.36 -3.85
C HIS A 305 -16.68 3.73 -3.55
N GLN A 306 -15.78 2.76 -3.50
CA GLN A 306 -14.36 3.03 -3.29
C GLN A 306 -13.71 3.80 -4.45
N LEU A 307 -14.11 3.52 -5.70
CA LEU A 307 -13.68 4.26 -6.87
C LEU A 307 -14.17 5.72 -6.82
N LEU A 308 -15.41 5.96 -6.40
CA LEU A 308 -15.93 7.31 -6.19
C LEU A 308 -15.14 8.06 -5.13
N ARG A 309 -14.84 7.41 -3.99
CA ARG A 309 -14.00 7.99 -2.94
C ARG A 309 -12.63 8.36 -3.48
N ALA A 310 -11.99 7.47 -4.24
CA ALA A 310 -10.71 7.73 -4.87
C ALA A 310 -10.77 8.92 -5.83
N ALA A 311 -11.81 9.00 -6.68
CA ALA A 311 -12.02 10.11 -7.61
C ALA A 311 -12.14 11.45 -6.86
N LYS A 312 -13.01 11.51 -5.85
CA LYS A 312 -13.18 12.70 -5.00
C LYS A 312 -11.90 13.12 -4.29
N LEU A 313 -11.10 12.17 -3.80
CA LEU A 313 -9.79 12.46 -3.19
C LEU A 313 -8.84 13.10 -4.20
N THR A 314 -8.80 12.58 -5.43
CA THR A 314 -7.94 13.14 -6.49
C THR A 314 -8.38 14.53 -6.93
N GLU A 315 -9.69 14.79 -7.00
CA GLU A 315 -10.25 16.11 -7.26
C GLU A 315 -9.94 17.10 -6.13
N ALA A 316 -10.09 16.70 -4.86
CA ALA A 316 -9.74 17.52 -3.70
C ALA A 316 -8.25 17.88 -3.65
N MET A 317 -7.39 17.02 -4.23
CA MET A 317 -5.96 17.30 -4.41
C MET A 317 -5.65 18.18 -5.64
N ASN A 318 -6.66 18.60 -6.41
CA ASN A 318 -6.53 19.29 -7.71
C ASN A 318 -5.78 18.46 -8.77
N LEU A 319 -5.95 17.14 -8.74
CA LEU A 319 -5.30 16.19 -9.65
C LEU A 319 -6.32 15.19 -10.21
N PRO A 320 -7.37 15.62 -10.94
CA PRO A 320 -8.38 14.71 -11.47
C PRO A 320 -7.76 13.66 -12.40
N GLN A 321 -8.24 12.42 -12.33
CA GLN A 321 -7.65 11.26 -13.02
C GLN A 321 -8.63 10.63 -14.00
N ILE A 322 -8.33 10.76 -15.30
CA ILE A 322 -9.23 10.31 -16.37
C ILE A 322 -9.58 8.82 -16.26
N LEU A 323 -8.61 7.94 -16.06
CA LEU A 323 -8.87 6.49 -16.01
C LEU A 323 -9.78 6.13 -14.84
N LEU A 324 -9.57 6.76 -13.69
CA LEU A 324 -10.38 6.52 -12.51
C LEU A 324 -11.84 6.92 -12.74
N SER A 325 -12.07 8.04 -13.43
CA SER A 325 -13.41 8.48 -13.84
C SER A 325 -14.07 7.49 -14.82
N GLU A 326 -13.33 6.98 -15.81
CA GLU A 326 -13.86 5.99 -16.77
C GLU A 326 -14.23 4.67 -16.08
N VAL A 327 -13.36 4.15 -15.21
CA VAL A 327 -13.62 2.90 -14.48
C VAL A 327 -14.77 3.09 -13.48
N PHE A 328 -14.85 4.25 -12.81
CA PHE A 328 -15.99 4.57 -11.96
C PHE A 328 -17.30 4.60 -12.76
N ALA A 329 -17.37 5.35 -13.86
CA ALA A 329 -18.56 5.43 -14.70
C ALA A 329 -19.00 4.03 -15.17
N TRP A 330 -18.07 3.23 -15.68
CA TRP A 330 -18.34 1.84 -16.06
C TRP A 330 -18.81 0.96 -14.88
N SER A 331 -18.23 1.12 -13.69
CA SER A 331 -18.67 0.36 -12.50
C SER A 331 -20.12 0.70 -12.10
N THR A 332 -20.55 1.96 -12.29
CA THR A 332 -21.94 2.37 -12.05
C THR A 332 -22.92 1.81 -13.07
N THR A 333 -22.51 1.68 -14.34
CA THR A 333 -23.35 1.04 -15.37
C THR A 333 -23.49 -0.46 -15.12
N LEU A 334 -22.42 -1.13 -14.68
CA LEU A 334 -22.47 -2.55 -14.29
C LEU A 334 -23.35 -2.82 -13.07
N SER A 335 -23.25 -1.97 -12.04
CA SER A 335 -24.00 -2.16 -10.80
C SER A 335 -25.48 -1.76 -10.92
N GLY A 336 -25.89 -1.10 -12.02
CA GLY A 336 -27.28 -0.67 -12.24
C GLY A 336 -27.84 0.25 -11.15
N ARG A 337 -26.98 0.75 -10.25
CA ARG A 337 -27.30 1.60 -9.11
C ARG A 337 -26.35 2.79 -9.15
N GLY A 338 -26.91 4.00 -9.16
CA GLY A 338 -26.11 5.19 -8.90
C GLY A 338 -25.51 5.12 -7.51
N VAL A 339 -24.25 5.53 -7.35
CA VAL A 339 -23.66 5.75 -6.03
C VAL A 339 -24.19 7.08 -5.50
N ILE A 340 -25.27 7.02 -4.73
CA ILE A 340 -25.80 8.20 -4.03
C ILE A 340 -24.88 8.46 -2.84
N VAL A 341 -24.19 9.60 -2.87
CA VAL A 341 -23.49 10.11 -1.69
C VAL A 341 -24.45 11.04 -1.00
N ASP A 342 -25.12 10.54 0.04
CA ASP A 342 -25.74 11.43 1.02
C ASP A 342 -24.62 12.23 1.65
N GLY A 343 -24.45 13.47 1.16
CA GLY A 343 -23.73 14.49 1.90
C GLY A 343 -24.52 14.69 3.18
N GLY A 344 -24.00 14.16 4.29
CA GLY A 344 -24.67 14.16 5.59
C GLY A 344 -25.06 15.56 6.03
N GLU A 345 -26.25 15.99 5.65
CA GLU A 345 -27.07 16.96 6.36
C GLU A 345 -28.48 16.38 6.43
N ASP A 346 -28.61 15.36 7.27
CA ASP A 346 -29.92 15.00 7.79
C ASP A 346 -30.36 16.18 8.68
N SER A 347 -31.20 17.05 8.14
CA SER A 347 -31.70 18.30 8.77
C SER A 347 -32.39 18.11 10.15
N ALA A 348 -32.50 16.87 10.62
CA ALA A 348 -33.04 16.49 11.92
C ALA A 348 -31.98 16.36 13.05
N VAL A 349 -30.67 16.38 12.76
CA VAL A 349 -29.62 16.16 13.78
C VAL A 349 -28.74 17.41 13.95
N PRO A 350 -28.77 18.10 15.11
CA PRO A 350 -27.97 19.31 15.33
C PRO A 350 -26.46 19.03 15.37
N SER A 351 -25.72 19.81 14.58
CA SER A 351 -24.28 19.76 14.30
C SER A 351 -23.35 20.22 15.46
N ASP A 352 -23.63 19.88 16.72
CA ASP A 352 -22.85 20.39 17.87
C ASP A 352 -21.95 19.36 18.56
N ARG A 353 -21.72 18.18 17.97
CA ARG A 353 -20.78 17.20 18.53
C ARG A 353 -19.95 16.51 17.44
N VAL A 354 -19.10 17.28 16.77
CA VAL A 354 -18.03 16.73 15.93
C VAL A 354 -16.89 16.25 16.84
N VAL A 355 -17.03 15.02 17.33
CA VAL A 355 -15.90 14.23 17.83
C VAL A 355 -15.29 13.54 16.61
N TYR A 356 -13.98 13.60 16.46
CA TYR A 356 -13.22 12.99 15.36
C TYR A 356 -13.65 11.54 15.13
N TYR A 357 -14.33 11.28 14.01
CA TYR A 357 -14.81 9.95 13.61
C TYR A 357 -13.75 9.26 12.74
N ASP A 358 -13.40 8.04 13.14
CA ASP A 358 -12.46 7.12 12.51
C ASP A 358 -12.93 6.70 11.10
N HIS A 359 -12.01 6.75 10.12
CA HIS A 359 -12.31 6.66 8.68
C HIS A 359 -12.21 5.23 8.11
N VAL A 360 -11.93 4.24 8.95
CA VAL A 360 -11.63 2.86 8.53
C VAL A 360 -12.74 1.87 8.90
N THR A 361 -13.66 2.21 9.81
CA THR A 361 -14.61 1.25 10.40
C THR A 361 -16.11 1.58 10.24
N ALA A 362 -16.49 2.66 9.54
CA ALA A 362 -17.89 3.10 9.47
C ALA A 362 -18.71 2.60 8.25
N ASP A 363 -18.11 1.90 7.28
CA ASP A 363 -18.84 1.49 6.06
C ASP A 363 -19.69 0.21 6.23
N LEU A 364 -19.89 -0.26 7.47
CA LEU A 364 -20.81 -1.36 7.77
C LEU A 364 -22.27 -0.85 7.92
N ILE A 365 -22.98 -0.94 6.80
CA ILE A 365 -24.43 -1.17 6.65
C ILE A 365 -25.39 -0.06 7.12
N LYS A 366 -26.06 0.56 6.14
CA LYS A 366 -27.53 0.63 6.10
C LYS A 366 -28.02 0.34 4.68
N ALA A 367 -28.24 -0.95 4.39
CA ALA A 367 -29.13 -1.33 3.31
C ALA A 367 -30.57 -1.01 3.77
N SER A 368 -31.13 0.11 3.32
CA SER A 368 -32.58 0.31 3.42
C SER A 368 -33.26 -0.60 2.40
N SER A 369 -33.80 -1.72 2.86
CA SER A 369 -34.94 -2.32 2.18
C SER A 369 -36.11 -1.33 2.30
N ALA A 370 -36.51 -0.74 1.18
CA ALA A 370 -37.81 -0.13 1.04
C ALA A 370 -38.49 -0.82 -0.15
N GLU A 371 -39.74 -1.19 0.08
CA GLU A 371 -40.62 -2.09 -0.67
C GLU A 371 -40.73 -1.85 -2.19
#